data_AF-A0A6I6ABL3-F1
#
_entry.id   AF-A0A6I6ABL3-F1
#
_cell.length_a   1.000
_cell.length_b   1.000
_cell.length_c   1.000
_cell.angle_alpha   90.00
_cell.angle_beta   90.00
_cell.angle_gamma   90.00
#
_symmetry.space_group_name_H-M   'P 1'
#
loop_
_entity.id
_entity.type
_entity.pdbx_description
1 polymer ?
#
loop_
_entity_poly.entity_id
_entity_poly.type
_entity_poly.pdbx_seq_one_letter_code
_entity_poly.pdbx_strand_id
1 'polypeptide(L)'
;MEFYTKHNAEIINIISSTPDMDLYEKIDLASIPAAYVYGPDGKLAKRFDNEKQEYGKEGFTYDKHIIPYIDEMLKQPAESKE
;
A
#
# COMPACT_ATOMS: atom_id res chain seq x y z
N MET A 1 14.66 -1.78 -13.89
CA MET A 1 15.55 -0.94 -13.07
C MET A 1 15.85 0.39 -13.73
N GLU A 2 16.23 0.43 -15.02
CA GLU A 2 16.58 1.69 -15.72
C GLU A 2 15.54 2.81 -15.60
N PHE A 3 14.25 2.51 -15.70
CA PHE A 3 13.17 3.49 -15.50
C PHE A 3 13.21 4.12 -14.09
N TYR A 4 13.35 3.30 -13.04
CA TYR A 4 13.40 3.76 -11.64
C TYR A 4 14.66 4.58 -11.37
N THR A 5 15.81 4.14 -11.88
CA THR A 5 17.08 4.87 -11.77
C THR A 5 16.99 6.23 -12.44
N LYS A 6 16.40 6.31 -13.65
CA LYS A 6 16.19 7.57 -14.37
C LYS A 6 15.34 8.57 -13.57
N HIS A 7 14.37 8.07 -12.81
CA HIS A 7 13.45 8.90 -12.02
C HIS A 7 13.89 9.10 -10.56
N ASN A 8 15.12 8.69 -10.20
CA ASN A 8 15.65 8.76 -8.84
C ASN A 8 14.67 8.17 -7.80
N ALA A 9 14.00 7.08 -8.17
CA ALA A 9 12.97 6.49 -7.35
C ALA A 9 13.59 5.79 -6.14
N GLU A 10 13.13 6.14 -4.94
CA GLU A 10 13.51 5.48 -3.67
C GLU A 10 12.70 4.20 -3.41
N ILE A 11 12.11 3.63 -4.47
CA ILE A 11 11.24 2.46 -4.40
C ILE A 11 12.09 1.20 -4.29
N ILE A 12 12.00 0.54 -3.13
CA ILE A 12 12.63 -0.76 -2.91
C ILE A 12 11.75 -1.83 -3.56
N ASN A 13 12.29 -2.53 -4.55
CA ASN A 13 11.64 -3.67 -5.17
C ASN A 13 12.18 -4.96 -4.54
N ILE A 14 11.29 -5.79 -4.01
CA ILE A 14 11.63 -7.06 -3.37
C ILE A 14 11.00 -8.18 -4.18
N ILE A 15 11.79 -9.20 -4.52
CA ILE A 15 11.30 -10.42 -5.19
C ILE A 15 11.25 -11.53 -4.14
N SER A 16 10.07 -12.11 -3.94
CA SER A 16 9.89 -13.28 -3.09
C SER A 16 10.20 -14.55 -3.86
N SER A 17 10.90 -15.50 -3.23
CA SER A 17 11.02 -16.88 -3.73
C SER A 17 9.85 -17.77 -3.29
N THR A 18 8.95 -17.26 -2.45
CA THR A 18 7.71 -17.95 -2.08
C THR A 18 6.73 -17.86 -3.26
N PRO A 19 6.06 -18.96 -3.64
CA PRO A 19 4.99 -18.91 -4.64
C PRO A 19 3.94 -17.86 -4.31
N ASP A 20 3.36 -17.26 -5.33
CA ASP A 20 2.40 -16.16 -5.20
C ASP A 20 1.19 -16.54 -4.34
N MET A 21 0.56 -17.68 -4.59
CA MET A 21 -0.61 -18.16 -3.84
C MET A 21 -0.29 -18.38 -2.36
N ASP A 22 0.87 -18.97 -2.05
CA ASP A 22 1.32 -19.18 -0.66
C ASP A 22 1.59 -17.84 0.05
N LEU A 23 2.09 -16.84 -0.69
CA LEU A 23 2.30 -15.49 -0.16
C LEU A 23 0.96 -14.79 0.08
N TYR A 24 0.05 -14.86 -0.89
CA TYR A 24 -1.28 -14.26 -0.81
C TYR A 24 -2.09 -14.80 0.37
N GLU A 25 -2.07 -16.12 0.58
CA GLU A 25 -2.70 -16.74 1.75
C GLU A 25 -2.08 -16.22 3.07
N LYS A 26 -0.74 -16.13 3.15
CA LYS A 26 -0.05 -15.65 4.36
C LYS A 26 -0.37 -14.20 4.73
N ILE A 27 -0.66 -13.35 3.75
CA ILE A 27 -0.97 -11.93 3.97
C ILE A 27 -2.48 -11.65 3.88
N ASP A 28 -3.30 -12.70 3.82
CA ASP A 28 -4.77 -12.62 3.68
C ASP A 28 -5.19 -11.71 2.52
N LEU A 29 -4.59 -11.92 1.34
CA LEU A 29 -4.88 -11.17 0.12
C LEU A 29 -5.58 -12.07 -0.90
N ALA A 30 -6.80 -11.73 -1.30
CA ALA A 30 -7.55 -12.51 -2.27
C ALA A 30 -7.06 -12.30 -3.71
N SER A 31 -6.66 -11.07 -4.07
CA SER A 31 -6.13 -10.76 -5.40
C SER A 31 -5.38 -9.43 -5.47
N ILE A 32 -4.50 -9.32 -6.46
CA ILE A 32 -3.85 -8.05 -6.84
C ILE A 32 -4.76 -7.23 -7.79
N PRO A 33 -4.62 -5.90 -7.85
CA PRO A 33 -3.68 -5.06 -7.09
C PRO A 33 -4.09 -4.84 -5.63
N ALA A 34 -3.10 -4.62 -4.77
CA ALA A 34 -3.29 -4.14 -3.40
C ALA A 34 -2.17 -3.16 -2.99
N ALA A 35 -2.52 -2.17 -2.16
CA ALA A 35 -1.57 -1.21 -1.60
C ALA A 35 -1.72 -1.16 -0.07
N TYR A 36 -0.61 -1.25 0.64
CA TYR A 36 -0.56 -1.25 2.10
C TYR A 36 0.12 0.05 2.55
N VAL A 37 -0.58 0.85 3.36
CA VAL A 37 -0.06 2.09 3.94
C VAL A 37 0.24 1.86 5.41
N TYR A 38 1.51 2.05 5.78
CA TYR A 38 1.98 1.91 7.15
C TYR A 38 2.22 3.30 7.77
N GLY A 39 1.87 3.43 9.05
CA GLY A 39 2.14 4.62 9.84
C GLY A 39 3.61 4.76 10.24
N PRO A 40 4.04 5.93 10.74
CA PRO A 40 5.39 6.14 11.25
C PRO A 40 5.71 5.25 12.47
N ASP A 41 4.70 4.68 13.12
CA ASP A 41 4.86 3.71 14.20
C ASP A 41 5.09 2.27 13.70
N GLY A 42 5.16 2.07 12.38
CA GLY A 42 5.35 0.78 11.72
C GLY A 42 4.10 -0.08 11.65
N LYS A 43 2.94 0.39 12.11
CA LYS A 43 1.69 -0.36 12.04
C LYS A 43 0.97 -0.14 10.72
N LEU A 44 0.22 -1.16 10.28
CA LEU A 44 -0.64 -1.05 9.12
C LEU A 44 -1.78 -0.06 9.43
N ALA A 45 -1.76 1.10 8.78
CA ALA A 45 -2.78 2.12 8.93
C ALA A 45 -3.99 1.82 8.04
N LYS A 46 -3.74 1.39 6.80
CA LYS A 46 -4.80 1.00 5.85
C LYS A 46 -4.30 0.06 4.77
N ARG A 47 -5.15 -0.89 4.37
CA ARG A 47 -5.02 -1.70 3.15
C ARG A 47 -6.04 -1.21 2.13
N PHE A 48 -5.58 -0.97 0.91
CA PHE A 48 -6.40 -0.70 -0.27
C PHE A 48 -6.36 -1.94 -1.15
N ASP A 49 -7.51 -2.59 -1.31
CA ASP A 49 -7.72 -3.74 -2.18
C ASP A 49 -9.12 -3.62 -2.81
N ASN A 50 -9.46 -4.51 -3.75
CA ASN A 50 -10.77 -4.49 -4.40
C ASN A 50 -11.68 -5.64 -3.94
N GLU A 51 -11.40 -6.27 -2.79
CA GLU A 51 -12.12 -7.46 -2.32
C GLU A 51 -13.58 -7.13 -1.98
N LYS A 52 -13.78 -5.97 -1.33
CA LYS A 52 -15.10 -5.52 -0.86
C LYS A 52 -15.86 -4.66 -1.88
N GLN A 53 -15.33 -4.51 -3.10
CA GLN A 53 -15.88 -3.64 -4.16
C GLN A 53 -16.13 -2.18 -3.73
N GLU A 54 -15.44 -1.70 -2.69
CA GLU A 54 -15.62 -0.35 -2.11
C GLU A 54 -15.24 0.78 -3.07
N TYR A 55 -14.47 0.46 -4.12
CA TYR A 55 -13.97 1.42 -5.11
C TYR A 55 -14.66 1.29 -6.48
N GLY A 56 -15.78 0.56 -6.54
CA GLY A 56 -16.53 0.36 -7.77
C GLY A 56 -15.75 -0.44 -8.84
N LYS A 57 -16.22 -0.37 -10.09
CA LYS A 57 -15.66 -1.17 -11.20
C LYS A 57 -14.23 -0.80 -11.58
N GLU A 58 -13.84 0.45 -11.34
CA GLU A 58 -12.50 0.96 -11.67
C GLU A 58 -11.45 0.52 -10.64
N GLY A 59 -11.89 0.12 -9.45
CA GLY A 59 -11.01 -0.18 -8.32
C GLY A 59 -10.37 1.08 -7.71
N PHE A 60 -9.56 0.88 -6.67
CA PHE A 60 -8.84 1.99 -6.06
C PHE A 60 -7.75 2.55 -6.99
N THR A 61 -7.38 3.81 -6.75
CA THR A 61 -6.32 4.52 -7.48
C THR A 61 -5.55 5.41 -6.52
N TYR A 62 -4.31 5.75 -6.87
CA TYR A 62 -3.48 6.62 -6.06
C TYR A 62 -4.10 8.01 -5.88
N ASP A 63 -4.48 8.67 -6.97
CA ASP A 63 -4.96 10.05 -6.95
C ASP A 63 -6.29 10.22 -6.17
N LYS A 64 -7.21 9.28 -6.32
CA LYS A 64 -8.55 9.40 -5.72
C LYS A 64 -8.61 8.89 -4.27
N HIS A 65 -7.73 7.96 -3.89
CA HIS A 65 -7.92 7.19 -2.66
C HIS A 65 -6.68 7.15 -1.75
N ILE A 66 -5.50 6.87 -2.31
CA ILE A 66 -4.29 6.63 -1.49
C ILE A 66 -3.63 7.95 -1.09
N ILE A 67 -3.36 8.84 -2.06
CA ILE A 67 -2.71 10.12 -1.81
C ILE A 67 -3.53 10.98 -0.82
N PRO A 68 -4.86 11.16 -1.01
CA PRO A 68 -5.67 11.90 -0.04
C PRO A 68 -5.65 11.30 1.37
N TYR A 69 -5.60 9.97 1.50
CA TYR A 69 -5.50 9.31 2.79
C TYR A 69 -4.16 9.59 3.48
N ILE A 70 -3.06 9.52 2.73
CA ILE A 70 -1.72 9.83 3.26
C ILE A 70 -1.64 11.30 3.67
N ASP A 71 -2.16 12.23 2.85
CA ASP A 71 -2.17 13.66 3.15
C ASP A 71 -2.93 13.95 4.45
N GLU A 72 -4.09 13.32 4.65
CA GLU A 72 -4.83 13.42 5.91
C GLU A 72 -4.06 12.82 7.09
N MET A 73 -3.34 11.72 6.88
CA MET A 73 -2.52 11.10 7.93
C MET A 73 -1.34 11.99 8.34
N LEU A 74 -0.70 12.68 7.39
CA LEU A 74 0.44 13.56 7.65
C LEU A 74 0.06 14.89 8.34
N LYS A 75 -1.20 15.31 8.22
CA LYS A 75 -1.73 16.48 8.93
C LYS A 75 -1.97 16.20 10.41
N GLN A 76 -2.10 14.93 10.80
CA GLN A 76 -2.28 14.56 12.20
C GLN A 76 -0.93 14.67 12.93
N PRO A 77 -0.87 15.30 14.10
CA PRO A 77 0.34 15.27 14.91
C PRO A 77 0.68 13.81 15.20
N ALA A 78 1.94 13.42 15.02
CA ALA A 78 2.40 12.09 15.38
C ALA A 78 2.00 11.83 16.84
N GLU A 79 1.16 10.82 17.08
CA GLU A 79 0.76 10.46 18.44
C GLU A 79 2.04 10.21 19.24
N SER A 80 2.33 11.17 20.13
CA SER A 80 3.44 11.10 21.06
C SER A 80 3.04 10.04 22.07
N LYS A 81 3.65 8.85 21.95
CA LYS A 81 3.52 7.85 23.02
C LYS A 81 4.29 8.38 24.23
N GLU A 82 3.55 8.75 25.28
CA GLU A 82 4.05 8.87 26.64
C GLU A 82 4.62 7.53 27.15
#